data_AF-A0A971QHE5-F1
#
_entry.id   AF-A0A971QHE5-F1
#
_cell.length_a   1.000
_cell.length_b   1.000
_cell.length_c   1.000
_cell.angle_alpha   90.00
_cell.angle_beta   90.00
_cell.angle_gamma   90.00
#
_symmetry.space_group_name_H-M   'P 1'
#
loop_
_entity.id
_entity.type
_entity.pdbx_description
1 polymer ?
#
loop_
_entity_poly.entity_id
_entity_poly.type
_entity_poly.pdbx_seq_one_letter_code
_entity_poly.pdbx_strand_id
1 'polypeptide(L)' 'MSVWIERLVRPLASRKVRVALVTVLAAYAAEYGLGCSEEMLLTMVSLGVALILGIAHEDAGRAQASGSQQDAGGGK' A
#
# COMPACT_ATOMS: atom_id res chain seq x y z
N MET A 1 9.55 -16.56 20.00
CA MET A 1 8.46 -16.33 19.02
C MET A 1 8.96 -16.83 17.67
N SER A 2 8.26 -17.73 17.01
CA SER A 2 8.77 -18.49 15.85
C SER A 2 9.16 -17.58 14.68
N VAL A 3 10.32 -17.81 14.05
CA VAL A 3 10.90 -17.07 12.90
C VAL A 3 9.88 -16.85 11.76
N TRP A 4 8.92 -17.76 11.65
CA TRP A 4 7.78 -17.69 10.73
C TRP A 4 6.84 -16.50 10.99
N ILE A 5 6.57 -16.18 12.26
CA ILE A 5 5.74 -15.03 12.64
C ILE A 5 6.43 -13.73 12.22
N GLU A 6 7.71 -13.55 12.55
CA GLU A 6 8.47 -12.34 12.15
C GLU A 6 8.50 -12.13 10.63
N ARG A 7 8.64 -13.21 9.86
CA ARG A 7 8.55 -13.14 8.39
C ARG A 7 7.15 -12.77 7.90
N LEU A 8 6.10 -13.17 8.61
CA LEU A 8 4.71 -12.83 8.29
C LEU A 8 4.35 -11.38 8.65
N VAL A 9 4.89 -10.82 9.75
CA VAL A 9 4.63 -9.42 10.15
C VAL A 9 5.56 -8.41 9.48
N ARG A 10 6.71 -8.83 8.94
CA ARG A 10 7.59 -7.97 8.12
C ARG A 10 6.87 -7.18 7.03
N PRO A 11 5.98 -7.78 6.20
CA PRO A 11 5.23 -7.01 5.21
C PRO A 11 4.30 -5.95 5.81
N LEU A 12 3.79 -6.10 7.04
CA LEU A 12 2.98 -5.06 7.71
C LEU A 12 3.79 -3.79 8.03
N ALA A 13 5.13 -3.83 8.03
CA ALA A 13 5.94 -2.62 8.14
C ALA A 13 5.76 -1.70 6.92
N SER A 14 5.42 -2.25 5.74
CA SER A 14 5.19 -1.47 4.53
C SER A 14 3.92 -0.64 4.63
N ARG A 15 4.06 0.67 4.36
CA ARG A 15 2.94 1.62 4.38
C ARG A 15 1.83 1.18 3.41
N LYS A 16 2.20 0.59 2.27
CA LYS A 16 1.28 0.05 1.25
C LYS A 16 0.43 -1.10 1.80
N VAL A 17 1.05 -2.03 2.49
CA VAL A 17 0.38 -3.21 3.05
C VAL A 17 -0.60 -2.79 4.14
N ARG A 18 -0.23 -1.82 4.98
CA ARG A 18 -1.14 -1.29 6.02
C ARG A 18 -2.37 -0.63 5.43
N VAL A 19 -2.23 0.18 4.39
CA VAL A 19 -3.37 0.81 3.71
C VAL A 19 -4.30 -0.24 3.11
N ALA A 20 -3.74 -1.23 2.39
CA ALA A 20 -4.52 -2.33 1.83
C ALA A 20 -5.29 -3.10 2.91
N LEU A 21 -4.62 -3.43 4.02
CA LEU A 21 -5.23 -4.16 5.12
C LEU A 21 -6.38 -3.37 5.76
N VAL A 22 -6.21 -2.07 5.95
CA VAL A 22 -7.24 -1.18 6.50
C VAL A 22 -8.46 -1.11 5.58
N THR A 23 -8.28 -1.04 4.26
CA THR A 23 -9.41 -1.06 3.30
C THR A 23 -10.20 -2.37 3.40
N VAL A 24 -9.51 -3.51 3.45
CA VAL A 24 -10.17 -4.83 3.56
C VAL A 24 -10.90 -4.96 4.89
N LEU A 25 -10.27 -4.56 5.99
CA LEU A 25 -10.90 -4.58 7.31
C LEU A 25 -12.11 -3.65 7.40
N ALA A 26 -12.05 -2.46 6.77
CA ALA A 26 -13.17 -1.53 6.70
C ALA A 26 -14.34 -2.10 5.88
N ALA A 27 -14.07 -2.78 4.77
CA ALA A 27 -15.08 -3.49 3.98
C ALA A 27 -15.74 -4.64 4.77
N TYR A 28 -14.95 -5.43 5.51
CA TYR A 28 -15.49 -6.49 6.37
C TYR A 28 -16.29 -5.95 7.56
N ALA A 29 -15.83 -4.87 8.19
CA ALA A 29 -16.57 -4.20 9.27
C ALA A 29 -17.90 -3.61 8.76
N ALA A 30 -17.92 -3.12 7.52
CA ALA A 30 -19.10 -2.67 6.82
C ALA A 30 -20.13 -3.81 6.60
N GLU A 31 -19.69 -4.98 6.15
CA GLU A 31 -20.56 -6.17 6.02
C GLU A 31 -21.17 -6.62 7.36
N TYR A 32 -20.41 -6.56 8.46
CA TYR A 32 -20.82 -7.16 9.75
C TYR A 32 -21.81 -6.35 10.59
N GLY A 33 -22.37 -5.23 10.09
CA GLY A 33 -23.42 -4.55 10.85
C GLY A 33 -23.84 -3.15 10.40
N LEU A 34 -23.31 -2.62 9.29
CA LEU A 34 -23.61 -1.25 8.85
C LEU A 34 -24.55 -1.16 7.64
N GLY A 35 -25.00 -2.28 7.07
CA GLY A 35 -25.93 -2.28 5.94
C GLY A 35 -25.37 -1.49 4.76
N CYS A 36 -24.10 -1.73 4.42
CA CYS A 36 -23.41 -0.96 3.41
C CYS A 36 -23.93 -1.33 2.02
N SER A 37 -24.30 -0.32 1.23
CA SER A 37 -24.70 -0.53 -0.16
C SER A 37 -23.53 -1.06 -0.98
N GLU A 38 -23.84 -1.79 -2.05
CA GLU A 38 -22.85 -2.25 -3.03
C GLU A 38 -21.99 -1.08 -3.55
N GLU A 39 -22.60 0.08 -3.73
CA GLU A 39 -21.94 1.31 -4.16
C GLU A 39 -20.87 1.79 -3.15
N MET A 40 -21.12 1.65 -1.85
CA MET A 40 -20.16 2.00 -0.79
C MET A 40 -18.98 1.01 -0.75
N LEU A 41 -19.24 -0.28 -0.94
CA LEU A 41 -18.21 -1.31 -1.07
C LEU A 41 -17.31 -1.05 -2.28
N LEU A 42 -17.90 -0.80 -3.44
CA LEU A 42 -17.18 -0.47 -4.67
C LEU A 42 -16.35 0.81 -4.51
N THR A 43 -16.87 1.81 -3.81
CA THR A 43 -16.14 3.05 -3.49
C THR A 43 -14.93 2.76 -2.61
N MET A 44 -15.08 1.97 -1.54
CA MET A 44 -13.95 1.61 -0.67
C MET A 44 -12.87 0.83 -1.40
N VAL A 45 -13.26 -0.14 -2.23
CA VAL A 45 -12.31 -0.93 -3.04
C VAL A 45 -11.57 -0.03 -4.02
N SER A 46 -12.30 0.84 -4.75
CA SER A 46 -11.72 1.76 -5.73
C SER A 46 -10.75 2.76 -5.07
N LEU A 47 -11.12 3.29 -3.91
CA LEU A 47 -10.27 4.19 -3.13
C LEU A 47 -8.99 3.50 -2.64
N GLY A 48 -9.11 2.26 -2.15
CA GLY A 48 -7.95 1.45 -1.74
C GLY A 48 -6.99 1.19 -2.89
N VAL A 49 -7.50 0.80 -4.06
CA VAL A 49 -6.69 0.59 -5.28
C VAL A 49 -5.99 1.88 -5.69
N ALA A 50 -6.72 3.01 -5.75
CA ALA A 50 -6.16 4.31 -6.14
C ALA A 50 -5.03 4.76 -5.20
N LEU A 51 -5.19 4.59 -3.88
CA LEU A 51 -4.16 4.92 -2.90
C LEU A 51 -2.92 4.03 -3.05
N ILE A 52 -3.09 2.72 -3.20
CA ILE A 52 -1.96 1.79 -3.37
C ILE A 52 -1.20 2.10 -4.66
N LEU A 53 -1.92 2.32 -5.76
CA LEU A 53 -1.33 2.64 -7.05
C LEU A 53 -0.61 4.00 -7.02
N GLY A 54 -1.19 5.01 -6.37
CA GLY A 54 -0.58 6.32 -6.16
C GLY A 54 0.73 6.23 -5.39
N ILE A 55 0.76 5.50 -4.27
CA ILE A 55 2.00 5.27 -3.50
C ILE A 55 3.03 4.50 -4.35
N ALA A 56 2.60 3.51 -5.13
CA ALA A 56 3.51 2.78 -6.02
C ALA A 56 4.11 3.69 -7.10
N HIS A 57 3.31 4.59 -7.68
CA HIS A 57 3.77 5.57 -8.67
C HIS A 57 4.74 6.59 -8.07
N GLU A 58 4.42 7.13 -6.88
CA GLU A 58 5.30 8.04 -6.14
C GLU A 58 6.66 7.39 -5.82
N ASP A 59 6.66 6.12 -5.41
CA ASP A 59 7.88 5.39 -5.09
C ASP A 59 8.72 5.09 -6.34
N ALA A 60 8.09 4.79 -7.48
CA ALA A 60 8.79 4.61 -8.76
C ALA A 60 9.48 5.91 -9.21
N GLY A 61 8.82 7.06 -9.03
CA GLY A 61 9.40 8.37 -9.30
C GLY A 61 10.61 8.69 -8.41
N ARG A 62 10.53 8.38 -7.12
CA ARG A 62 11.67 8.53 -6.19
C ARG A 62 12.87 7.66 -6.57
N ALA A 63 12.64 6.42 -6.98
CA ALA A 63 13.71 5.52 -7.40
C ALA A 63 14.44 6.05 -8.65
N GLN A 64 13.71 6.59 -9.63
CA GLN A 64 14.30 7.20 -10.82
C GLN A 64 15.09 8.49 -10.54
N ALA A 65 14.58 9.36 -9.65
CA ALA A 65 15.27 10.57 -9.24
C ALA A 65 16.58 10.27 -8.49
N SER A 66 16.62 9.16 -7.75
CA SER A 66 17.82 8.73 -7.02
C SER A 66 18.90 8.15 -7.95
N GLY A 67 18.49 7.44 -9.02
CA GLY A 67 19.42 6.87 -10.00
C GLY A 67 20.11 7.90 -10.90
N SER A 68 19.48 9.05 -11.15
CA SER A 68 20.02 10.11 -12.02
C SER A 68 21.11 10.96 -11.36
N GLN A 69 21.29 10.89 -10.03
CA GLN A 69 22.34 11.61 -9.31
C GLN A 69 23.66 10.83 -9.21
N GLN A 70 23.65 9.52 -9.52
CA GLN A 70 24.83 8.66 -9.40
C GLN A 70 25.76 8.70 -10.64
N ASP A 71 25.24 9.14 -11.80
CA ASP A 71 26.01 9.23 -13.06
C ASP A 71 26.70 10.59 -13.30
N ALA A 72 26.43 11.63 -12.50
CA ALA A 72 27.00 12.96 -12.71
C ALA A 72 28.31 13.25 -11.93
N GLY A 73 28.79 12.30 -11.11
CA GLY A 73 29.95 12.48 -10.22
C GLY A 73 31.22 11.73 -10.61
N GLY A 74 31.24 11.04 -11.75
CA GLY A 74 32.29 10.09 -12.14
C GLY A 74 33.05 10.47 -13.41
N GLY A 75 33.55 11.69 -13.51
CA GLY A 75 34.45 12.12 -14.60
C GLY A 75 35.74 12.68 -14.03
N LYS A 76 36.74 11.82 -13.83
CA LYS A 76 38.14 12.22 -13.69
C LYS A 76 38.75 12.39 -15.08
#